data_AF-A0A8T0L2Y8-F1
#
_entry.id   AF-A0A8T0L2Y8-F1
#
_cell.length_a   1.000
_cell.length_b   1.000
_cell.length_c   1.000
_cell.angle_alpha   90.00
_cell.angle_beta   90.00
_cell.angle_gamma   90.00
#
_symmetry.space_group_name_H-M   'P 1'
#
loop_
_entity.id
_entity.type
_entity.pdbx_description
1 polymer ?
#
loop_
_entity_poly.entity_id
_entity_poly.type
_entity_poly.pdbx_seq_one_letter_code
_entity_poly.pdbx_strand_id
1 'polypeptide(L)'
;MAMAAPTLTPIPSRTTFNHQIHGLQLKFSVSTFNPPIQNRGRSLRIRLSSSPNQNNNQSSPGLYSAKKFELTTSNVDLVLEDVRPYLIADGGNVDVVSVEDGVVSLRLQGACESCPSSTTTMTMGIERVLKEKFGDAVKDIRQVYDNQPKETTVEAVNSHLDVLRPAIKNYGGSVEVLSVEGEECKVKYVGPDSIGSGIKAAIKERFPDILNVTFSS
;
A
#
# COMPACT_ATOMS: atom_id res chain seq x y z
N MET A 1 -11.52 -56.24 -25.85
CA MET A 1 -10.28 -55.66 -26.39
C MET A 1 -9.86 -54.54 -25.46
N ALA A 2 -8.79 -54.77 -24.69
CA ALA A 2 -8.31 -53.87 -23.65
C ALA A 2 -7.49 -52.71 -24.23
N MET A 3 -7.66 -51.54 -23.63
CA MET A 3 -7.00 -50.29 -23.95
C MET A 3 -5.51 -50.32 -23.54
N ALA A 4 -4.62 -49.85 -24.42
CA ALA A 4 -3.24 -49.54 -24.09
C ALA A 4 -3.04 -48.02 -24.12
N ALA A 5 -2.65 -47.44 -22.98
CA ALA A 5 -2.33 -46.03 -22.84
C ALA A 5 -0.85 -45.78 -23.22
N PRO A 6 -0.51 -44.65 -23.87
CA PRO A 6 0.88 -44.30 -24.17
C PRO A 6 1.60 -43.73 -22.94
N THR A 7 2.81 -44.23 -22.70
CA THR A 7 3.76 -43.76 -21.68
C THR A 7 4.41 -42.44 -22.13
N LEU A 8 4.23 -41.39 -21.33
CA LEU A 8 4.95 -40.11 -21.47
C LEU A 8 6.34 -40.23 -20.81
N THR A 9 7.40 -40.03 -21.59
CA THR A 9 8.75 -39.81 -21.08
C THR A 9 8.97 -38.31 -20.81
N PRO A 10 9.68 -37.92 -19.73
CA PRO A 10 9.96 -36.51 -19.46
C PRO A 10 11.11 -35.99 -20.35
N ILE A 11 10.87 -34.87 -21.03
CA ILE A 11 11.86 -34.11 -21.80
C ILE A 11 12.52 -33.09 -20.87
N PRO A 12 13.86 -33.05 -20.72
CA PRO A 12 14.53 -31.97 -20.03
C PRO A 12 14.65 -30.74 -20.95
N SER A 13 13.81 -29.72 -20.75
CA SER A 13 13.95 -28.42 -21.41
C SER A 13 14.88 -27.52 -20.59
N ARG A 14 16.11 -27.40 -21.08
CA ARG A 14 17.15 -26.50 -20.55
C ARG A 14 17.00 -25.15 -21.23
N THR A 15 16.23 -24.24 -20.64
CA THR A 15 16.09 -22.87 -21.16
C THR A 15 17.21 -22.00 -20.58
N THR A 16 18.26 -21.77 -21.36
CA THR A 16 19.28 -20.73 -21.11
C THR A 16 18.70 -19.38 -21.52
N PHE A 17 18.62 -18.43 -20.59
CA PHE A 17 18.26 -17.04 -20.88
C PHE A 17 19.53 -16.18 -20.82
N ASN A 18 20.03 -15.74 -21.97
CA ASN A 18 21.10 -14.75 -22.05
C ASN A 18 20.46 -13.36 -22.10
N HIS A 19 20.67 -12.56 -21.06
CA HIS A 19 20.39 -11.13 -21.12
C HIS A 19 21.68 -10.36 -20.85
N GLN A 20 22.09 -9.55 -21.83
CA GLN A 20 23.30 -8.76 -21.79
C GLN A 20 22.93 -7.29 -21.69
N ILE A 21 23.16 -6.70 -20.51
CA ILE A 21 23.16 -5.25 -20.32
C ILE A 21 24.36 -4.87 -19.45
N HIS A 22 25.22 -4.01 -19.99
CA HIS A 22 26.24 -3.22 -19.28
C HIS A 22 27.33 -3.99 -18.51
N GLY A 23 28.28 -4.59 -19.26
CA GLY A 23 29.72 -4.46 -18.99
C GLY A 23 30.35 -4.97 -17.69
N LEU A 24 29.63 -5.61 -16.76
CA LEU A 24 30.21 -6.17 -15.54
C LEU A 24 29.93 -7.68 -15.43
N GLN A 25 30.99 -8.50 -15.48
CA GLN A 25 30.91 -9.92 -15.13
C GLN A 25 30.92 -10.08 -13.61
N LEU A 26 29.77 -10.42 -13.03
CA LEU A 26 29.70 -10.96 -11.67
C LEU A 26 29.40 -12.47 -11.76
N LYS A 27 30.39 -13.28 -11.38
CA LYS A 27 30.27 -14.74 -11.28
C LYS A 27 29.53 -15.07 -9.98
N PHE A 28 28.29 -15.53 -10.08
CA PHE A 28 27.58 -16.12 -8.93
C PHE A 28 27.66 -17.64 -9.02
N SER A 29 28.40 -18.26 -8.10
CA SER A 29 28.42 -19.70 -7.89
C SER A 29 27.35 -20.08 -6.88
N VAL A 30 26.26 -20.71 -7.33
CA VAL A 30 25.30 -21.37 -6.45
C VAL A 30 25.82 -22.80 -6.19
N SER A 31 26.34 -23.02 -4.99
CA SER A 31 26.59 -24.38 -4.49
C SER A 31 25.37 -24.84 -3.70
N THR A 32 24.68 -25.84 -4.22
CA THR A 32 23.69 -26.62 -3.47
C THR A 32 24.44 -27.47 -2.43
N PHE A 33 24.48 -26.99 -1.19
CA PHE A 33 25.06 -27.74 -0.07
C PHE A 33 23.95 -28.57 0.58
N ASN A 34 23.96 -29.87 0.29
CA ASN A 34 23.10 -30.85 0.94
C ASN A 34 23.85 -31.37 2.20
N PRO A 35 23.44 -31.07 3.43
CA PRO A 35 24.13 -31.56 4.62
C PRO A 35 23.74 -33.03 4.90
N PRO A 36 24.70 -33.91 5.24
CA PRO A 36 24.37 -35.25 5.69
C PRO A 36 23.81 -35.21 7.12
N ILE A 37 22.64 -35.83 7.30
CA ILE A 37 22.06 -36.13 8.61
C ILE A 37 22.98 -37.16 9.28
N GLN A 38 23.69 -36.79 10.35
CA GLN A 38 24.28 -37.77 11.24
C GLN A 38 24.05 -37.42 12.71
N ASN A 39 23.09 -38.15 13.25
CA ASN A 39 22.70 -38.23 14.65
C ASN A 39 23.87 -38.77 15.50
N ARG A 40 24.40 -37.96 16.43
CA ARG A 40 25.15 -38.44 17.59
C ARG A 40 24.83 -37.57 18.80
N GLY A 41 24.07 -38.14 19.73
CA GLY A 41 23.85 -37.56 21.05
C GLY A 41 25.16 -37.45 21.82
N ARG A 42 25.49 -36.24 22.27
CA ARG A 42 26.39 -35.98 23.39
C ARG A 42 25.80 -34.86 24.24
N SER A 43 25.45 -35.21 25.46
CA SER A 43 25.03 -34.30 26.52
C SER A 43 26.18 -33.34 26.85
N LEU A 44 26.02 -32.05 26.56
CA LEU A 44 26.94 -30.99 26.97
C LEU A 44 26.21 -30.11 27.98
N ARG A 45 26.63 -30.21 29.26
CA ARG A 45 26.22 -29.27 30.32
C ARG A 45 26.88 -27.92 30.04
N ILE A 46 26.10 -26.95 29.55
CA ILE A 46 26.55 -25.57 29.44
C ILE A 46 26.25 -24.88 30.78
N ARG A 47 27.31 -24.50 31.51
CA ARG A 47 27.21 -23.57 32.63
C ARG A 47 27.02 -22.17 32.04
N LEU A 48 25.81 -21.62 32.12
CA LEU A 48 25.57 -20.20 31.84
C LEU A 48 26.03 -19.38 33.04
N SER A 49 27.18 -18.74 32.93
CA SER A 49 27.52 -17.56 33.74
C SER A 49 26.81 -16.36 33.12
N SER A 50 25.74 -15.88 33.76
CA SER A 50 25.03 -14.66 33.40
C SER A 50 25.87 -13.44 33.80
N SER A 51 26.46 -12.76 32.83
CA SER A 51 26.85 -11.35 32.95
C SER A 51 25.81 -10.51 32.22
N PRO A 52 25.19 -9.51 32.87
CA PRO A 52 24.24 -8.62 32.20
C PRO A 52 25.00 -7.55 31.44
N ASN A 53 24.98 -7.61 30.10
CA ASN A 53 25.40 -6.51 29.25
C ASN A 53 24.15 -5.66 28.94
N GLN A 54 24.00 -4.52 29.63
CA GLN A 54 22.99 -3.53 29.32
C GLN A 54 23.39 -2.78 28.05
N ASN A 55 22.73 -3.11 26.94
CA ASN A 55 22.79 -2.31 25.74
C ASN A 55 21.43 -1.63 25.57
N ASN A 56 21.38 -0.34 25.91
CA ASN A 56 20.25 0.56 25.64
C ASN A 56 20.19 0.78 24.13
N ASN A 57 19.52 -0.14 23.43
CA ASN A 57 19.03 0.11 22.09
C ASN A 57 17.51 0.00 22.20
N GLN A 58 16.79 1.11 21.98
CA GLN A 58 15.33 1.14 21.96
C GLN A 58 14.84 0.37 20.72
N SER A 59 14.95 -0.94 20.77
CA SER A 59 14.26 -1.82 19.85
C SER A 59 12.78 -1.68 20.12
N SER A 60 11.99 -1.40 19.09
CA SER A 60 10.54 -1.46 19.18
C SER A 60 10.14 -2.76 19.89
N PRO A 61 9.18 -2.74 20.84
CA PRO A 61 8.84 -3.87 21.69
C PRO A 61 8.40 -5.11 20.91
N GLY A 62 8.16 -4.97 19.61
CA GLY A 62 7.57 -5.98 18.78
C GLY A 62 6.06 -6.06 19.03
N LEU A 63 5.35 -6.39 17.96
CA LEU A 63 3.88 -6.43 17.94
C LEU A 63 3.32 -7.31 19.07
N TYR A 64 4.06 -8.34 19.50
CA TYR A 64 3.66 -9.34 20.51
C TYR A 64 4.10 -9.07 21.96
N SER A 65 4.81 -7.99 22.25
CA SER A 65 5.20 -7.70 23.65
C SER A 65 4.00 -7.28 24.49
N ALA A 66 3.88 -7.86 25.69
CA ALA A 66 2.84 -7.54 26.68
C ALA A 66 3.04 -6.18 27.37
N LYS A 67 4.06 -5.40 26.97
CA LYS A 67 4.35 -4.09 27.54
C LYS A 67 3.26 -3.10 27.12
N LYS A 68 2.63 -2.47 28.12
CA LYS A 68 1.73 -1.33 27.93
C LYS A 68 2.50 -0.01 28.01
N PHE A 69 2.06 0.98 27.25
CA PHE A 69 2.67 2.30 27.16
C PHE A 69 1.71 3.39 27.61
N GLU A 70 2.28 4.52 28.03
CA GLU A 70 1.51 5.76 28.18
C GLU A 70 1.21 6.36 26.82
N LEU A 71 -0.01 6.89 26.64
CA LEU A 71 -0.45 7.45 25.37
C LEU A 71 0.22 8.81 25.11
N THR A 72 1.35 8.76 24.39
CA THR A 72 2.13 9.92 23.96
C THR A 72 2.47 9.79 22.48
N THR A 73 2.70 10.91 21.78
CA THR A 73 3.06 10.91 20.35
C THR A 73 4.25 9.99 20.05
N SER A 74 5.31 10.05 20.87
CA SER A 74 6.51 9.23 20.68
C SER A 74 6.26 7.74 20.90
N ASN A 75 5.44 7.37 21.88
CA ASN A 75 5.10 5.96 22.11
C ASN A 75 4.19 5.42 21.00
N VAL A 76 3.24 6.25 20.52
CA VAL A 76 2.38 5.88 19.39
C VAL A 76 3.23 5.64 18.14
N ASP A 77 4.14 6.56 17.82
CA ASP A 77 5.03 6.42 16.66
C ASP A 77 5.89 5.15 16.76
N LEU A 78 6.46 4.88 17.94
CA LEU A 78 7.22 3.66 18.21
C LEU A 78 6.37 2.38 18.07
N VAL A 79 5.12 2.38 18.51
CA VAL A 79 4.21 1.23 18.29
C VAL A 79 3.88 1.06 16.80
N LEU A 80 3.76 2.16 16.06
CA LEU A 80 3.50 2.12 14.63
C LEU A 80 4.71 1.60 13.83
N GLU A 81 5.94 1.69 14.34
CA GLU A 81 7.12 1.07 13.69
C GLU A 81 6.93 -0.43 13.43
N ASP A 82 6.19 -1.14 14.28
CA ASP A 82 5.89 -2.56 14.07
C ASP A 82 4.82 -2.80 12.99
N VAL A 83 4.00 -1.78 12.68
CA VAL A 83 2.90 -1.83 11.71
C VAL A 83 3.35 -1.33 10.33
N ARG A 84 4.25 -0.35 10.29
CA ARG A 84 4.77 0.28 9.07
C ARG A 84 5.28 -0.72 8.02
N PRO A 85 5.98 -1.84 8.35
CA PRO A 85 6.41 -2.81 7.34
C PRO A 85 5.25 -3.39 6.52
N TYR A 86 4.09 -3.61 7.15
CA TYR A 86 2.90 -4.11 6.47
C TYR A 86 2.24 -3.02 5.62
N LEU A 87 2.14 -1.79 6.15
CA LEU A 87 1.61 -0.65 5.41
C LEU A 87 2.44 -0.34 4.15
N ILE A 88 3.77 -0.38 4.29
CA ILE A 88 4.71 -0.15 3.18
C ILE A 88 4.62 -1.26 2.13
N ALA A 89 4.45 -2.51 2.55
CA ALA A 89 4.21 -3.62 1.63
C ALA A 89 2.93 -3.42 0.79
N ASP A 90 1.90 -2.80 1.39
CA ASP A 90 0.65 -2.41 0.73
C ASP A 90 0.74 -1.07 -0.03
N GLY A 91 1.93 -0.47 -0.12
CA GLY A 91 2.17 0.78 -0.86
C GLY A 91 1.72 2.05 -0.14
N GLY A 92 1.62 2.02 1.19
CA GLY A 92 1.28 3.17 2.01
C GLY A 92 2.19 3.34 3.22
N ASN A 93 1.83 4.28 4.08
CA ASN A 93 2.50 4.51 5.37
C ASN A 93 1.56 5.34 6.27
N VAL A 94 1.97 5.63 7.50
CA VAL A 94 1.20 6.45 8.44
C VAL A 94 2.11 7.35 9.25
N ASP A 95 1.77 8.62 9.43
CA ASP A 95 2.45 9.52 10.36
C ASP A 95 1.54 9.91 11.51
N VAL A 96 2.13 10.10 12.70
CA VAL A 96 1.42 10.64 13.87
C VAL A 96 1.46 12.16 13.80
N VAL A 97 0.28 12.79 13.74
CA VAL A 97 0.13 14.24 13.70
C VAL A 97 0.06 14.81 15.11
N SER A 98 -0.82 14.25 15.96
CA SER A 98 -0.99 14.68 17.34
C SER A 98 -1.65 13.59 18.19
N VAL A 99 -1.50 13.73 19.51
CA VAL A 99 -2.14 12.87 20.50
C VAL A 99 -2.67 13.78 21.61
N GLU A 100 -3.99 13.98 21.66
CA GLU A 100 -4.63 14.95 22.55
C GLU A 100 -5.93 14.38 23.13
N ASP A 101 -6.12 14.45 24.44
CA ASP A 101 -7.34 14.00 25.15
C ASP A 101 -7.78 12.54 24.88
N GLY A 102 -6.85 11.69 24.45
CA GLY A 102 -7.12 10.30 24.06
C GLY A 102 -7.47 10.13 22.57
N VAL A 103 -7.43 11.20 21.79
CA VAL A 103 -7.62 11.20 20.34
C VAL A 103 -6.26 11.17 19.65
N VAL A 104 -6.03 10.17 18.81
CA VAL A 104 -4.82 10.05 18.00
C VAL A 104 -5.10 10.55 16.59
N SER A 105 -4.45 11.62 16.19
CA SER A 105 -4.54 12.17 14.83
C SER A 105 -3.45 11.56 13.97
N LEU A 106 -3.84 10.89 12.89
CA LEU A 106 -2.94 10.19 11.97
C LEU A 106 -3.05 10.75 10.56
N ARG A 107 -1.94 10.80 9.84
CA ARG A 107 -1.90 11.11 8.41
C ARG A 107 -1.52 9.84 7.66
N LEU A 108 -2.44 9.29 6.87
CA LEU A 108 -2.12 8.17 5.98
C LEU A 108 -1.37 8.69 4.76
N GLN A 109 -0.42 7.91 4.26
CA GLN A 109 0.38 8.21 3.08
C GLN A 109 0.21 7.13 2.01
N GLY A 110 0.50 7.50 0.76
CA GLY A 110 0.56 6.57 -0.37
C GLY A 110 -0.81 6.05 -0.81
N ALA A 111 -0.89 4.78 -1.20
CA ALA A 111 -2.13 4.17 -1.68
C ALA A 111 -3.28 4.27 -0.66
N CYS A 112 -2.95 4.24 0.64
CA CYS A 112 -3.90 4.31 1.75
C CYS A 112 -4.62 5.66 1.88
N GLU A 113 -4.08 6.74 1.33
CA GLU A 113 -4.71 8.06 1.32
C GLU A 113 -5.76 8.18 0.21
N SER A 114 -5.47 7.60 -0.96
CA SER A 114 -6.24 7.81 -2.19
C SER A 114 -7.46 6.91 -2.36
N CYS A 115 -7.61 5.86 -1.53
CA CYS A 115 -8.65 4.85 -1.68
C CYS A 115 -9.61 4.85 -0.47
N PRO A 116 -10.81 5.46 -0.58
CA PRO A 116 -11.70 5.66 0.56
C PRO A 116 -12.15 4.34 1.23
N SER A 117 -12.25 3.24 0.48
CA SER A 117 -12.58 1.94 1.06
C SER A 117 -11.42 1.34 1.87
N SER A 118 -10.19 1.49 1.39
CA SER A 118 -8.99 0.97 2.08
C SER A 118 -8.65 1.81 3.30
N THR A 119 -8.90 3.11 3.23
CA THR A 119 -8.68 4.07 4.32
C THR A 119 -9.42 3.68 5.60
N THR A 120 -10.72 3.34 5.50
CA THR A 120 -11.53 2.91 6.65
C THR A 120 -10.97 1.63 7.28
N THR A 121 -10.64 0.64 6.46
CA THR A 121 -10.14 -0.66 6.93
C THR A 121 -8.77 -0.52 7.60
N MET A 122 -7.88 0.30 7.04
CA MET A 122 -6.57 0.54 7.64
C MET A 122 -6.66 1.29 8.96
N THR A 123 -7.51 2.32 9.03
CA THR A 123 -7.71 3.07 10.27
C THR A 123 -8.18 2.14 11.40
N MET A 124 -9.13 1.23 11.12
CA MET A 124 -9.56 0.22 12.09
C MET A 124 -8.44 -0.75 12.49
N GLY A 125 -7.59 -1.17 11.55
CA GLY A 125 -6.45 -2.03 11.83
C GLY A 125 -5.43 -1.37 12.77
N ILE A 126 -5.09 -0.12 12.49
CA ILE A 126 -4.20 0.69 13.33
C ILE A 126 -4.83 0.92 14.70
N GLU A 127 -6.13 1.23 14.75
CA GLU A 127 -6.87 1.41 15.99
C GLU A 127 -6.78 0.20 16.90
N ARG A 128 -6.93 -1.00 16.34
CA ARG A 128 -6.80 -2.23 17.10
C ARG A 128 -5.41 -2.36 17.74
N VAL A 129 -4.34 -2.15 16.98
CA VAL A 129 -2.96 -2.24 17.49
C VAL A 129 -2.72 -1.22 18.60
N LEU A 130 -3.19 0.03 18.41
CA LEU A 130 -3.04 1.07 19.42
C LEU A 130 -3.85 0.73 20.68
N LYS A 131 -5.10 0.27 20.57
CA LYS A 131 -5.89 -0.18 21.74
C LYS A 131 -5.25 -1.37 22.46
N GLU A 132 -4.64 -2.30 21.74
CA GLU A 132 -3.91 -3.42 22.35
C GLU A 132 -2.71 -2.95 23.20
N LYS A 133 -2.01 -1.86 22.80
CA LYS A 133 -0.83 -1.34 23.50
C LYS A 133 -1.11 -0.27 24.56
N PHE A 134 -2.14 0.56 24.35
CA PHE A 134 -2.47 1.71 25.18
C PHE A 134 -3.77 1.53 25.99
N GLY A 135 -4.57 0.50 25.69
CA GLY A 135 -5.84 0.23 26.38
C GLY A 135 -6.84 1.37 26.23
N ASP A 136 -7.55 1.68 27.32
CA ASP A 136 -8.63 2.68 27.37
C ASP A 136 -8.14 4.13 27.26
N ALA A 137 -6.81 4.35 27.20
CA ALA A 137 -6.26 5.67 26.95
C ALA A 137 -6.61 6.18 25.54
N VAL A 138 -6.72 5.27 24.56
CA VAL A 138 -7.12 5.58 23.18
C VAL A 138 -8.65 5.59 23.11
N LYS A 139 -9.22 6.78 22.99
CA LYS A 139 -10.67 7.00 22.87
C LYS A 139 -11.13 7.04 21.41
N ASP A 140 -10.34 7.66 20.54
CA ASP A 140 -10.71 7.91 19.15
C ASP A 140 -9.46 7.99 18.25
N ILE A 141 -9.63 7.71 16.96
CA ILE A 141 -8.60 7.91 15.94
C ILE A 141 -9.16 8.75 14.82
N ARG A 142 -8.45 9.83 14.49
CA ARG A 142 -8.84 10.76 13.43
C ARG A 142 -7.81 10.75 12.32
N GLN A 143 -8.28 10.54 11.11
CA GLN A 143 -7.45 10.79 9.95
C GLN A 143 -7.44 12.28 9.63
N VAL A 144 -6.24 12.84 9.52
CA VAL A 144 -6.00 14.18 9.02
C VAL A 144 -5.65 14.06 7.54
N TYR A 145 -6.43 14.74 6.70
CA TYR A 145 -6.13 14.90 5.28
C TYR A 145 -5.40 16.22 5.07
N ASP A 146 -4.36 16.22 4.23
CA ASP A 146 -3.81 17.46 3.70
C ASP A 146 -4.82 18.03 2.71
N ASN A 147 -5.76 18.81 3.23
CA ASN A 147 -6.73 19.52 2.41
C ASN A 147 -6.01 20.68 1.71
N GLN A 148 -5.22 20.37 0.68
CA GLN A 148 -4.94 21.35 -0.35
C GLN A 148 -6.29 21.63 -1.01
N PRO A 149 -6.78 22.88 -1.02
CA PRO A 149 -7.97 23.23 -1.79
C PRO A 149 -7.65 22.85 -3.24
N LYS A 150 -8.27 21.76 -3.71
CA LYS A 150 -8.24 21.40 -5.13
C LYS A 150 -9.10 22.43 -5.81
N GLU A 151 -8.54 23.60 -6.10
CA GLU A 151 -9.20 24.54 -6.97
C GLU A 151 -9.57 23.80 -8.25
N THR A 152 -10.85 23.86 -8.58
CA THR A 152 -11.42 23.19 -9.73
C THR A 152 -11.05 24.00 -10.97
N THR A 153 -9.80 23.84 -11.43
CA THR A 153 -9.27 24.49 -12.64
C THR A 153 -9.28 23.57 -13.84
N VAL A 154 -9.19 24.15 -15.04
CA VAL A 154 -9.12 23.39 -16.30
C VAL A 154 -7.92 22.44 -16.29
N GLU A 155 -6.78 22.87 -15.76
CA GLU A 155 -5.55 22.10 -15.68
C GLU A 155 -5.70 20.90 -14.75
N ALA A 156 -6.37 21.09 -13.61
CA ALA A 156 -6.61 20.02 -12.65
C ALA A 156 -7.51 18.94 -13.26
N VAL A 157 -8.62 19.35 -13.90
CA VAL A 157 -9.53 18.43 -14.59
C VAL A 157 -8.81 17.72 -15.75
N ASN A 158 -8.01 18.44 -16.53
CA ASN A 158 -7.27 17.86 -17.64
C ASN A 158 -6.25 16.82 -17.18
N SER A 159 -5.51 17.12 -16.11
CA SER A 159 -4.54 16.20 -15.50
C SER A 159 -5.21 14.92 -14.98
N HIS A 160 -6.42 15.04 -14.43
CA HIS A 160 -7.17 13.85 -14.02
C HIS A 160 -7.62 13.01 -15.23
N LEU A 161 -8.13 13.66 -16.28
CA LEU A 161 -8.55 12.95 -17.50
C LEU A 161 -7.38 12.33 -18.26
N ASP A 162 -6.16 12.87 -18.17
CA ASP A 162 -4.96 12.26 -18.77
C ASP A 162 -4.72 10.83 -18.31
N VAL A 163 -5.07 10.51 -17.05
CA VAL A 163 -4.98 9.15 -16.50
C VAL A 163 -6.02 8.23 -17.14
N LEU A 164 -7.20 8.74 -17.47
CA LEU A 164 -8.33 7.95 -18.00
C LEU A 164 -8.33 7.83 -19.53
N ARG A 165 -7.73 8.81 -20.24
CA ARG A 165 -7.67 8.87 -21.71
C ARG A 165 -7.21 7.56 -22.36
N PRO A 166 -6.18 6.84 -21.88
CA PRO A 166 -5.78 5.56 -22.45
C PRO A 166 -6.90 4.52 -22.44
N ALA A 167 -7.62 4.40 -21.31
CA ALA A 167 -8.73 3.47 -21.17
C ALA A 167 -9.91 3.89 -22.06
N ILE A 168 -10.28 5.16 -22.04
CA ILE A 168 -11.36 5.72 -22.87
C ILE A 168 -11.11 5.46 -24.36
N LYS A 169 -9.87 5.66 -24.82
CA LYS A 169 -9.45 5.36 -26.20
C LYS A 169 -9.56 3.88 -26.55
N ASN A 170 -9.18 2.99 -25.62
CA ASN A 170 -9.32 1.54 -25.83
C ASN A 170 -10.79 1.12 -25.97
N TYR A 171 -11.72 1.84 -25.34
CA TYR A 171 -13.17 1.66 -25.51
C TYR A 171 -13.77 2.44 -26.69
N GLY A 172 -12.93 3.00 -27.57
CA GLY A 172 -13.39 3.71 -28.77
C GLY A 172 -13.92 5.13 -28.52
N GLY A 173 -13.51 5.76 -27.41
CA GLY A 173 -13.87 7.14 -27.10
C GLY A 173 -12.69 8.11 -27.09
N SER A 174 -13.00 9.40 -27.02
CA SER A 174 -12.05 10.49 -26.77
C SER A 174 -12.69 11.56 -25.89
N VAL A 175 -11.88 12.22 -25.06
CA VAL A 175 -12.35 13.29 -24.16
C VAL A 175 -11.35 14.45 -24.11
N GLU A 176 -11.87 15.67 -24.24
CA GLU A 176 -11.12 16.93 -24.15
C GLU A 176 -11.89 17.92 -23.28
N VAL A 177 -11.19 18.64 -22.38
CA VAL A 177 -11.82 19.69 -21.56
C VAL A 177 -11.91 20.96 -22.38
N LEU A 178 -13.09 21.56 -22.45
CA LEU A 178 -13.31 22.83 -23.15
C LEU A 178 -13.22 24.01 -22.19
N SER A 179 -13.97 23.95 -21.09
CA SER A 179 -13.95 24.97 -20.05
C SER A 179 -14.44 24.42 -18.72
N VAL A 180 -13.99 25.06 -17.64
CA VAL A 180 -14.42 24.81 -16.27
C VAL A 180 -14.75 26.18 -15.69
N GLU A 181 -16.03 26.42 -15.42
CA GLU A 181 -16.53 27.70 -14.92
C GLU A 181 -17.44 27.45 -13.71
N GLY A 182 -16.93 27.77 -12.51
CA GLY A 182 -17.65 27.53 -11.26
C GLY A 182 -17.99 26.05 -11.09
N GLU A 183 -19.29 25.73 -11.12
CA GLU A 183 -19.83 24.38 -10.91
C GLU A 183 -20.13 23.64 -12.22
N GLU A 184 -19.85 24.25 -13.38
CA GLU A 184 -20.07 23.66 -14.70
C GLU A 184 -18.74 23.29 -15.37
N CYS A 185 -18.66 22.04 -15.84
CA CYS A 185 -17.55 21.54 -16.65
C CYS A 185 -18.05 21.10 -18.02
N LYS A 186 -17.51 21.74 -19.07
CA LYS A 186 -17.80 21.40 -20.46
C LYS A 186 -16.67 20.57 -21.01
N VAL A 187 -16.99 19.38 -21.49
CA VAL A 187 -16.03 18.49 -22.15
C VAL A 187 -16.54 18.10 -23.52
N LYS A 188 -15.63 18.03 -24.49
CA LYS A 188 -15.88 17.40 -25.77
C LYS A 188 -15.68 15.91 -25.62
N TYR A 189 -16.73 15.12 -25.80
CA TYR A 189 -16.68 13.67 -25.67
C TYR A 189 -17.25 13.01 -26.91
N VAL A 190 -16.52 12.04 -27.46
CA VAL A 190 -16.97 11.19 -28.56
C VAL A 190 -16.79 9.75 -28.10
N GLY A 191 -17.80 8.91 -28.26
CA GLY A 191 -17.72 7.49 -27.89
C GLY A 191 -19.06 6.93 -27.43
N PRO A 192 -19.09 5.68 -26.95
CA PRO A 192 -20.32 5.04 -26.48
C PRO A 192 -20.85 5.65 -25.18
N ASP A 193 -22.18 5.79 -25.07
CA ASP A 193 -22.86 6.40 -23.91
C ASP A 193 -22.47 5.76 -22.56
N SER A 194 -22.20 4.45 -22.57
CA SER A 194 -21.75 3.70 -21.39
C SER A 194 -20.43 4.20 -20.80
N ILE A 195 -19.53 4.73 -21.65
CA ILE A 195 -18.26 5.32 -21.20
C ILE A 195 -18.48 6.78 -20.83
N GLY A 196 -19.36 7.48 -21.55
CA GLY A 196 -19.76 8.84 -21.23
C GLY A 196 -20.28 9.01 -19.79
N SER A 197 -21.17 8.13 -19.34
CA SER A 197 -21.66 8.17 -17.95
C SER A 197 -20.54 7.98 -16.91
N GLY A 198 -19.59 7.08 -17.18
CA GLY A 198 -18.42 6.86 -16.33
C GLY A 198 -17.49 8.08 -16.24
N ILE A 199 -17.28 8.79 -17.36
CA ILE A 199 -16.47 10.02 -17.38
C ILE A 199 -17.11 11.10 -16.52
N LYS A 200 -18.44 11.30 -16.62
CA LYS A 200 -19.14 12.28 -15.78
C LYS A 200 -18.99 11.95 -14.29
N ALA A 201 -19.14 10.68 -13.93
CA ALA A 201 -18.98 10.23 -12.55
C ALA A 201 -17.56 10.47 -12.03
N ALA A 202 -16.55 10.10 -12.81
CA ALA A 202 -15.14 10.27 -12.43
C ALA A 202 -14.77 11.75 -12.19
N ILE A 203 -15.23 12.66 -13.06
CA ILE A 203 -15.01 14.10 -12.89
C ILE A 203 -15.68 14.59 -11.59
N LYS A 204 -16.95 14.25 -11.36
CA LYS A 204 -17.68 14.70 -10.16
C LYS A 204 -17.14 14.11 -8.86
N GLU A 205 -16.63 12.89 -8.89
CA GLU A 205 -16.01 12.24 -7.73
C GLU A 205 -14.69 12.93 -7.36
N ARG A 206 -13.90 13.35 -8.36
CA ARG A 206 -12.61 13.99 -8.11
C ARG A 206 -12.73 15.48 -7.78
N PHE A 207 -13.72 16.15 -8.35
CA PHE A 207 -13.97 17.58 -8.24
C PHE A 207 -15.38 17.80 -7.71
N PRO A 208 -15.56 17.79 -6.38
CA PRO A 208 -16.89 17.88 -5.75
C PRO A 208 -17.58 19.22 -6.00
N ASP A 209 -16.84 20.26 -6.38
CA ASP A 209 -17.39 21.57 -6.73
C ASP A 209 -18.11 21.55 -8.10
N ILE A 210 -17.84 20.55 -8.95
CA ILE A 210 -18.52 20.40 -10.25
C ILE A 210 -19.86 19.68 -10.04
N LEU A 211 -20.95 20.43 -10.11
CA LEU A 211 -22.29 19.85 -10.04
C LEU A 211 -22.72 19.25 -11.39
N ASN A 212 -22.36 19.92 -12.49
CA ASN A 212 -22.84 19.60 -13.83
C ASN A 212 -21.69 19.37 -14.83
N VAL A 213 -21.76 18.24 -15.53
CA VAL A 213 -20.83 17.91 -16.62
C VAL A 213 -21.62 17.77 -17.93
N THR A 214 -21.35 18.70 -18.84
CA THR A 214 -22.02 18.80 -20.14
C THR A 214 -21.10 18.30 -21.23
N PHE A 215 -21.63 17.46 -22.12
CA PHE A 215 -20.91 16.94 -23.27
C PHE A 215 -21.24 17.77 -24.50
N SER A 216 -20.20 18.29 -25.15
CA SER A 216 -20.30 18.79 -26.52
C SER A 216 -19.89 17.67 -27.47
N SER A 217 -20.69 17.46 -28.52
CA SER A 217 -20.30 16.72 -29.71
C SER A 217 -19.33 17.52 -30.57
#